data_AF-A0A6I0FM69-F1
#
_entry.id   AF-A0A6I0FM69-F1
#
_cell.length_a   1.000
_cell.length_b   1.000
_cell.length_c   1.000
_cell.angle_alpha   90.00
_cell.angle_beta   90.00
_cell.angle_gamma   90.00
#
_symmetry.space_group_name_H-M   'P 1'
#
loop_
_entity.id
_entity.type
_entity.pdbx_description
1 polymer ?
#
loop_
_entity_poly.entity_id
_entity_poly.type
_entity_poly.pdbx_seq_one_letter_code
_entity_poly.pdbx_strand_id
1 'polypeptide(L)'
;MSEFSIDQSVVDSAAARAEQVAEALRSSTRPHAEVVAIPQASRFVTALTRAYERHHAALRDLGEHYSAAAQGLRSLSAATSVHDVTHATALAALG
;
A
#
# COMPACT_ATOMS: atom_id res chain seq x y z
N MET A 1 31.39 -14.49 6.19
CA MET A 1 30.27 -13.72 6.75
C MET A 1 29.71 -12.88 5.63
N SER A 2 28.50 -13.18 5.13
CA SER A 2 27.84 -12.35 4.12
C SER A 2 27.22 -11.14 4.81
N GLU A 3 27.69 -9.96 4.43
CA GLU A 3 27.13 -8.69 4.83
C GLU A 3 25.71 -8.57 4.27
N PHE A 4 24.71 -8.51 5.15
CA PHE A 4 23.31 -8.34 4.77
C PHE A 4 23.07 -6.83 4.56
N SER A 5 23.56 -6.29 3.45
CA SER A 5 23.31 -4.90 3.08
C SER A 5 21.94 -4.82 2.39
N ILE A 6 20.97 -4.22 3.07
CA ILE A 6 19.68 -3.89 2.47
C ILE A 6 19.90 -2.64 1.63
N ASP A 7 19.76 -2.76 0.30
CA ASP A 7 19.82 -1.60 -0.59
C ASP A 7 18.64 -0.67 -0.29
N GLN A 8 18.94 0.42 0.40
CA GLN A 8 17.96 1.38 0.86
C GLN A 8 17.16 2.01 -0.30
N SER A 9 17.79 2.14 -1.48
CA SER A 9 17.13 2.65 -2.68
C SER A 9 16.02 1.72 -3.19
N VAL A 10 16.19 0.41 -3.03
CA VAL A 10 15.20 -0.61 -3.40
C VAL A 10 14.01 -0.57 -2.44
N VAL A 11 14.26 -0.39 -1.14
CA VAL A 11 13.21 -0.27 -0.10
C VAL A 11 12.37 0.99 -0.31
N ASP A 12 13.01 2.12 -0.56
CA ASP A 12 12.32 3.39 -0.80
C ASP A 12 11.51 3.35 -2.11
N SER A 13 12.06 2.73 -3.17
CA SER A 13 11.35 2.50 -4.43
C SER A 13 10.11 1.61 -4.25
N ALA A 14 10.22 0.54 -3.46
CA ALA A 14 9.10 -0.34 -3.15
C ALA A 14 8.00 0.38 -2.35
N ALA A 15 8.38 1.23 -1.40
CA ALA A 15 7.44 2.05 -0.63
C ALA A 15 6.68 3.04 -1.53
N ALA A 16 7.39 3.76 -2.40
CA ALA A 16 6.79 4.69 -3.35
C ALA A 16 5.81 3.99 -4.31
N ARG A 17 6.17 2.79 -4.80
CA ARG A 17 5.31 1.99 -5.68
C ARG A 17 4.05 1.50 -4.94
N ALA A 18 4.18 1.08 -3.68
CA ALA A 18 3.03 0.67 -2.87
C ALA A 18 2.05 1.83 -2.64
N GLU A 19 2.53 3.04 -2.39
CA GLU A 19 1.68 4.23 -2.28
C GLU A 19 0.97 4.60 -3.58
N GLN A 20 1.67 4.53 -4.71
CA GLN A 20 1.06 4.76 -6.02
C GLN A 20 -0.08 3.77 -6.30
N VAL A 21 0.11 2.50 -5.93
CA VAL A 21 -0.94 1.47 -6.04
C VAL A 21 -2.11 1.77 -5.12
N ALA A 22 -1.86 2.12 -3.86
CA ALA A 22 -2.91 2.47 -2.91
C ALA A 22 -3.75 3.68 -3.39
N GLU A 23 -3.11 4.68 -3.98
CA GLU A 23 -3.79 5.87 -4.51
C GLU A 23 -4.58 5.55 -5.80
N ALA A 24 -4.04 4.69 -6.67
CA ALA A 24 -4.77 4.20 -7.85
C ALA A 24 -6.03 3.42 -7.44
N LEU A 25 -5.95 2.59 -6.40
CA LEU A 25 -7.10 1.84 -5.87
C LEU A 25 -8.17 2.76 -5.26
N ARG A 26 -7.75 3.80 -4.51
CA ARG A 26 -8.67 4.82 -3.96
C ARG A 26 -9.35 5.67 -5.03
N SER A 27 -8.64 6.06 -6.07
CA SER A 27 -9.23 6.84 -7.17
C SER A 27 -10.16 6.01 -8.07
N SER A 28 -9.96 4.69 -8.14
CA SER A 28 -10.85 3.73 -8.79
C SER A 28 -12.18 3.51 -8.06
N THR A 29 -12.27 3.79 -6.76
CA THR A 29 -13.51 3.69 -5.96
C THR A 29 -14.47 4.88 -6.18
N ARG A 30 -14.62 5.37 -7.42
CA ARG A 30 -15.65 6.37 -7.73
C ARG A 30 -17.05 5.75 -7.62
N PRO A 31 -18.02 6.41 -6.94
CA PRO A 31 -19.40 5.95 -6.94
C PRO A 31 -20.00 6.20 -8.33
N HIS A 32 -20.54 5.16 -9.00
CA HIS A 32 -21.17 5.35 -10.31
C HIS A 32 -22.65 4.97 -10.39
N ALA A 33 -23.37 5.97 -10.90
CA ALA A 33 -24.55 6.06 -11.75
C ALA A 33 -25.81 5.25 -11.36
N GLU A 34 -26.92 5.99 -11.23
CA GLU A 34 -28.27 5.47 -11.11
C GLU A 34 -28.52 4.34 -12.14
N VAL A 35 -28.68 3.13 -11.61
CA VAL A 35 -29.14 1.99 -12.41
C VAL A 35 -30.63 2.20 -12.66
N VAL A 36 -31.01 2.51 -13.89
CA VAL A 36 -32.41 2.64 -14.31
C VAL A 36 -33.14 1.34 -13.97
N ALA A 37 -34.06 1.42 -13.01
CA ALA A 37 -34.74 0.27 -12.45
C ALA A 37 -35.75 -0.32 -13.44
N ILE A 38 -35.37 -1.40 -14.12
CA ILE A 38 -36.32 -2.27 -14.83
C ILE A 38 -36.90 -3.25 -13.78
N PRO A 39 -38.22 -3.27 -13.54
CA PRO A 39 -38.82 -4.07 -12.46
C PRO A 39 -38.48 -5.57 -12.52
N GLN A 40 -38.40 -6.12 -13.73
CA GLN A 40 -38.04 -7.52 -14.01
C GLN A 40 -36.58 -7.85 -13.67
N ALA A 41 -35.71 -6.84 -13.62
CA ALA A 41 -34.29 -6.97 -13.33
C ALA A 41 -33.93 -6.60 -11.88
N SER A 42 -34.90 -6.27 -11.02
CA SER A 42 -34.68 -5.82 -9.64
C SER A 42 -33.75 -6.74 -8.84
N ARG A 43 -33.94 -8.06 -8.90
CA ARG A 43 -33.07 -9.05 -8.25
C ARG A 43 -31.63 -9.02 -8.80
N PHE A 44 -31.49 -8.86 -10.10
CA PHE A 44 -30.18 -8.73 -10.75
C PHE A 44 -29.49 -7.42 -10.35
N VAL A 45 -30.21 -6.30 -10.36
CA VAL A 45 -29.70 -5.00 -9.92
C VAL A 45 -29.26 -5.07 -8.46
N THR A 46 -30.06 -5.64 -7.56
CA THR A 46 -29.66 -5.83 -6.15
C THR A 46 -28.42 -6.73 -6.01
N ALA A 47 -28.34 -7.83 -6.75
CA ALA A 47 -27.18 -8.71 -6.73
C ALA A 47 -25.92 -8.00 -7.26
N LEU A 48 -26.07 -7.19 -8.31
CA LEU A 48 -25.02 -6.38 -8.90
C LEU A 48 -24.55 -5.31 -7.91
N THR A 49 -25.46 -4.54 -7.30
CA THR A 49 -25.12 -3.55 -6.25
C THR A 49 -24.35 -4.19 -5.10
N ARG A 50 -24.80 -5.34 -4.58
CA ARG A 50 -24.08 -6.06 -3.52
C ARG A 50 -22.72 -6.61 -3.96
N ALA A 51 -22.59 -7.02 -5.22
CA ALA A 51 -21.29 -7.44 -5.77
C ALA A 51 -20.33 -6.24 -5.87
N TYR A 52 -20.81 -5.09 -6.32
CA TYR A 52 -20.05 -3.85 -6.35
C TYR A 52 -19.65 -3.36 -4.96
N GLU A 53 -20.56 -3.36 -3.99
CA GLU A 53 -20.26 -2.98 -2.61
C GLU A 53 -19.14 -3.84 -2.02
N ARG A 54 -19.20 -5.17 -2.22
CA ARG A 54 -18.14 -6.10 -1.80
C ARG A 54 -16.83 -5.85 -2.53
N HIS A 55 -16.89 -5.57 -3.83
CA HIS A 55 -15.70 -5.26 -4.62
C HIS A 55 -15.03 -3.97 -4.13
N HIS A 56 -15.79 -2.91 -3.88
CA HIS A 56 -15.26 -1.65 -3.35
C HIS A 56 -14.72 -1.78 -1.93
N ALA A 57 -15.35 -2.60 -1.08
CA ALA A 57 -14.80 -2.93 0.23
C ALA A 57 -13.43 -3.62 0.10
N ALA A 58 -13.32 -4.64 -0.76
CA ALA A 58 -12.06 -5.34 -1.00
C ALA A 58 -10.96 -4.42 -1.58
N LEU A 59 -11.32 -3.48 -2.47
CA LEU A 59 -10.37 -2.49 -2.98
C LEU A 59 -9.85 -1.54 -1.89
N ARG A 60 -10.72 -1.14 -0.95
CA ARG A 60 -10.33 -0.32 0.20
C ARG A 60 -9.38 -1.08 1.13
N ASP A 61 -9.73 -2.30 1.51
CA ASP A 61 -8.90 -3.16 2.36
C ASP A 61 -7.52 -3.40 1.74
N LEU A 62 -7.47 -3.61 0.42
CA LEU A 62 -6.21 -3.79 -0.32
C LEU A 62 -5.37 -2.49 -0.32
N GLY A 63 -6.01 -1.34 -0.52
CA GLY A 63 -5.36 -0.04 -0.43
C GLY A 63 -4.76 0.24 0.96
N GLU A 64 -5.47 -0.14 2.03
CA GLU A 64 -4.97 -0.06 3.40
C GLU A 64 -3.75 -0.97 3.62
N HIS A 65 -3.78 -2.21 3.11
CA HIS A 65 -2.63 -3.12 3.18
C HIS A 65 -1.39 -2.54 2.48
N TYR A 66 -1.53 -1.99 1.28
CA TYR A 66 -0.41 -1.36 0.57
C TYR A 66 0.12 -0.12 1.30
N SER A 67 -0.78 0.67 1.91
CA SER A 67 -0.38 1.81 2.74
C SER A 67 0.41 1.38 3.98
N ALA A 68 -0.04 0.33 4.67
CA ALA A 68 0.65 -0.23 5.83
C ALA A 68 2.02 -0.82 5.43
N ALA A 69 2.09 -1.50 4.29
CA ALA A 69 3.35 -2.02 3.75
C ALA A 69 4.34 -0.88 3.42
N ALA A 70 3.88 0.21 2.80
CA ALA A 70 4.70 1.38 2.52
C ALA A 70 5.26 2.02 3.81
N GLN A 71 4.43 2.15 4.85
CA GLN A 71 4.87 2.63 6.16
C GLN A 71 5.92 1.71 6.79
N GLY A 72 5.70 0.39 6.75
CA GLY A 72 6.65 -0.60 7.25
C GLY A 72 8.01 -0.51 6.53
N LEU A 73 8.01 -0.36 5.20
CA LEU A 73 9.23 -0.18 4.41
C LEU A 73 9.97 1.12 4.77
N ARG A 74 9.25 2.23 5.00
CA ARG A 74 9.86 3.48 5.47
C ARG A 74 10.45 3.36 6.87
N SER A 75 9.75 2.71 7.79
CA SER A 75 10.26 2.46 9.14
C SER A 75 11.53 1.59 9.10
N LEU A 76 11.56 0.60 8.22
CA LEU A 76 12.74 -0.23 8.00
C LEU A 76 13.91 0.61 7.44
N SER A 77 13.67 1.40 6.39
CA SER A 77 14.67 2.31 5.80
C SER A 77 15.27 3.26 6.84
N ALA A 78 14.42 3.86 7.68
CA ALA A 78 14.86 4.74 8.77
C ALA A 78 15.70 4.00 9.82
N ALA A 79 15.31 2.78 10.21
CA ALA A 79 16.04 1.98 11.19
C ALA A 79 17.43 1.57 10.67
N THR A 80 17.53 1.16 9.40
CA THR A 80 18.81 0.81 8.77
C THR A 80 19.72 2.03 8.68
N SER A 81 19.21 3.18 8.27
CA SER A 81 20.00 4.42 8.20
C SER A 81 20.56 4.84 9.57
N VAL A 82 19.75 4.74 10.64
CA VAL A 82 20.22 5.02 12.01
C VAL A 82 21.28 4.01 12.45
N HIS A 83 21.11 2.73 12.11
CA HIS A 83 22.09 1.69 12.40
C HIS A 83 23.43 2.00 11.73
N ASP A 84 23.44 2.33 10.44
CA ASP A 84 24.65 2.65 9.67
C ASP A 84 25.37 3.88 10.23
N VAL A 85 24.62 4.94 10.56
CA VAL A 85 25.20 6.15 11.19
C VAL A 85 25.83 5.82 12.53
N THR A 86 25.15 5.04 13.38
CA THR A 86 25.64 4.65 14.71
C THR A 86 26.90 3.79 14.60
N HIS A 87 26.92 2.85 13.66
CA HIS A 87 28.09 2.00 13.39
C HIS A 87 29.27 2.82 12.89
N ALA A 88 29.05 3.77 11.97
CA ALA A 88 30.06 4.67 11.46
C ALA A 88 30.61 5.59 12.56
N THR A 89 29.77 6.10 13.47
CA THR A 89 30.24 6.92 14.61
C THR A 89 31.07 6.10 15.60
N ALA A 90 30.64 4.87 15.90
CA ALA A 90 31.40 3.97 16.77
C ALA A 90 32.77 3.61 16.17
N LEU A 91 32.83 3.35 14.86
CA LEU A 91 34.09 3.13 14.13
C LEU A 91 34.99 4.37 14.15
N ALA A 92 34.44 5.57 13.93
CA ALA A 92 35.19 6.81 13.96
C ALA A 92 35.74 7.14 15.36
N ALA A 93 35.06 6.72 16.43
CA ALA A 93 35.53 6.91 17.81
C ALA A 93 36.64 5.93 18.25
N LEU A 94 36.89 4.89 17.46
CA LEU A 94 37.98 3.92 17.69
C LEU A 94 39.27 4.28 16.94
N GLY A 95 39.25 5.35 16.13
CA GLY A 95 40.39 5.93 15.42
C GLY A 95 40.60 7.40 15.75
#